data_AF-A0A0C5XJD7-F1
#
_entry.id   AF-A0A0C5XJD7-F1
#
_cell.length_a   1.000
_cell.length_b   1.000
_cell.length_c   1.000
_cell.angle_alpha   90.00
_cell.angle_beta   90.00
_cell.angle_gamma   90.00
#
_symmetry.space_group_name_H-M   'P 1'
#
loop_
_entity.id
_entity.type
_entity.pdbx_description
1 polymer ?
#
loop_
_entity_poly.entity_id
_entity_poly.type
_entity_poly.pdbx_seq_one_letter_code
_entity_poly.pdbx_strand_id
1 'polypeptide(L)' 'MNIRTARRLSGLTRARFASAVGVSVGTLKRYERGTRFPTERRVIAIEQCLTRLGVNLADLDQPLAIGTAHQ' A
#
# COMPACT_ATOMS: atom_id res chain seq x y z
N MET A 1 1.12 -1.22 7.63
CA MET A 1 0.84 -1.26 6.18
C MET A 1 0.36 0.08 5.65
N ASN A 2 1.27 0.90 5.10
CA ASN A 2 0.95 2.23 4.59
C ASN A 2 0.44 2.26 3.14
N ILE A 3 -0.74 1.66 2.90
CA ILE A 3 -1.37 1.52 1.57
C ILE A 3 -1.59 2.88 0.89
N ARG A 4 -1.99 3.90 1.67
CA ARG A 4 -2.29 5.24 1.13
C ARG A 4 -1.04 5.88 0.56
N THR A 5 0.08 5.81 1.28
CA THR A 5 1.35 6.35 0.83
C THR A 5 1.84 5.60 -0.39
N ALA A 6 1.82 4.27 -0.36
CA ALA A 6 2.24 3.44 -1.49
C ALA A 6 1.49 3.78 -2.79
N ARG A 7 0.16 3.92 -2.72
CA ARG A 7 -0.67 4.32 -3.87
C ARG A 7 -0.30 5.71 -4.39
N ARG A 8 0.01 6.66 -3.50
CA ARG A 8 0.36 8.03 -3.90
C ARG A 8 1.72 8.08 -4.60
N LEU A 9 2.69 7.33 -4.09
CA LEU A 9 4.02 7.22 -4.69
C LEU A 9 3.96 6.57 -6.08
N SER A 10 3.05 5.61 -6.28
CA SER A 10 2.83 5.01 -7.60
C SER A 10 1.96 5.84 -8.56
N GLY A 11 1.57 7.07 -8.18
CA GLY A 11 0.77 7.98 -9.02
C GLY A 11 -0.67 7.50 -9.27
N LEU A 12 -1.14 6.45 -8.57
CA LEU A 12 -2.45 5.87 -8.81
C LEU A 12 -3.57 6.69 -8.15
N THR A 13 -4.65 6.91 -8.89
CA THR A 13 -5.92 7.32 -8.29
C THR A 13 -6.51 6.16 -7.50
N ARG A 14 -7.35 6.47 -6.51
CA ARG A 14 -8.01 5.42 -5.71
C ARG A 14 -8.90 4.52 -6.56
N ALA A 15 -9.55 5.05 -7.60
CA ALA A 15 -10.35 4.27 -8.54
C ALA A 15 -9.52 3.27 -9.33
N ARG A 16 -8.40 3.74 -9.93
CA ARG A 16 -7.49 2.87 -10.68
C ARG A 16 -6.89 1.77 -9.81
N PHE A 17 -6.47 2.12 -8.58
CA PHE A 17 -5.90 1.14 -7.67
C PHE A 17 -6.94 0.11 -7.21
N ALA A 18 -8.14 0.56 -6.84
CA ALA A 18 -9.23 -0.34 -6.44
C ALA A 18 -9.59 -1.33 -7.56
N SER A 19 -9.66 -0.85 -8.80
CA SER A 19 -9.87 -1.71 -9.97
C SER A 19 -8.75 -2.72 -10.16
N ALA A 20 -7.49 -2.29 -10.07
CA ALA A 20 -6.33 -3.16 -10.26
C ALA A 20 -6.24 -4.28 -9.21
N VAL A 21 -6.58 -3.97 -7.96
CA VAL A 21 -6.57 -4.95 -6.85
C VAL A 21 -7.91 -5.65 -6.65
N GLY A 22 -8.90 -5.41 -7.53
CA GLY A 22 -10.19 -6.09 -7.60
C GLY A 22 -11.15 -5.81 -6.43
N VAL A 23 -11.20 -4.59 -5.91
CA VAL A 23 -12.10 -4.15 -4.82
C VAL A 23 -12.85 -2.88 -5.18
N SER A 24 -13.89 -2.53 -4.40
CA SER A 24 -14.54 -1.23 -4.54
C SER A 24 -13.69 -0.09 -3.97
N VAL A 25 -13.86 1.13 -4.49
CA VAL A 25 -13.21 2.34 -3.96
C VAL A 25 -13.51 2.54 -2.47
N GLY A 26 -14.73 2.23 -2.03
CA GLY A 26 -15.12 2.29 -0.63
C GLY A 26 -14.36 1.29 0.24
N THR A 27 -14.14 0.08 -0.26
CA THR A 27 -13.31 -0.93 0.41
C THR A 27 -11.87 -0.46 0.53
N LEU A 28 -11.28 0.05 -0.56
CA LEU A 28 -9.93 0.59 -0.55
C LEU A 28 -9.79 1.78 0.41
N LYS A 29 -10.79 2.68 0.49
CA LYS A 29 -10.82 3.78 1.47
C LYS A 29 -10.80 3.27 2.92
N ARG A 30 -11.47 2.15 3.21
CA ARG A 30 -11.45 1.54 4.54
C ARG A 30 -10.09 0.90 4.86
N TYR A 31 -9.44 0.28 3.86
CA TYR A 31 -8.08 -0.26 3.98
C TYR A 31 -7.07 0.85 4.28
N GLU A 32 -7.08 1.94 3.49
CA GLU A 32 -6.18 3.09 3.69
C GLU A 32 -6.38 3.81 5.03
N ARG A 33 -7.56 3.70 5.64
CA ARG A 33 -7.88 4.27 6.96
C ARG A 33 -7.58 3.32 8.13
N GLY A 34 -7.22 2.06 7.87
CA GLY A 34 -7.07 1.04 8.91
C GLY A 34 -8.39 0.57 9.53
N THR A 35 -9.55 1.05 9.07
CA THR A 35 -10.87 0.64 9.57
C THR A 35 -11.33 -0.73 9.10
N ARG A 36 -10.60 -1.32 8.14
CA ARG A 36 -10.76 -2.70 7.69
C ARG A 36 -9.40 -3.18 7.21
N PHE A 37 -9.04 -4.41 7.53
CA PHE A 37 -7.80 -5.02 7.02
C PHE A 37 -8.09 -5.85 5.76
N PRO A 38 -7.20 -5.82 4.75
CA PRO A 38 -7.29 -6.71 3.61
C PRO A 38 -7.05 -8.17 4.03
N THR A 39 -7.69 -9.11 3.34
CA THR A 39 -7.34 -10.53 3.46
C THR A 39 -5.98 -10.79 2.84
N GLU A 40 -5.34 -11.92 3.16
CA GLU A 40 -4.05 -12.33 2.57
C GLU A 40 -4.04 -12.23 1.03
N ARG A 41 -5.05 -12.81 0.36
CA ARG A 41 -5.21 -12.68 -1.10
C ARG A 41 -5.20 -11.22 -1.60
N ARG A 42 -5.71 -10.28 -0.81
CA ARG A 42 -5.74 -8.85 -1.15
C ARG A 42 -4.43 -8.17 -0.84
N VAL A 43 -3.72 -8.59 0.20
CA VAL A 43 -2.33 -8.15 0.47
C VAL A 43 -1.46 -8.50 -0.72
N ILE A 44 -1.48 -9.76 -1.17
CA ILE A 44 -0.71 -10.23 -2.34
C ILE A 44 -1.06 -9.39 -3.59
N ALA A 45 -2.35 -9.16 -3.86
CA ALA A 45 -2.77 -8.36 -5.01
C ALA A 45 -2.29 -6.89 -4.92
N ILE A 46 -2.32 -6.30 -3.72
CA ILE A 46 -1.83 -4.96 -3.45
C ILE A 46 -0.32 -4.88 -3.70
N GLU A 47 0.45 -5.80 -3.12
CA GLU A 47 1.90 -5.85 -3.26
C GLU A 47 2.30 -6.03 -4.73
N GLN A 48 1.75 -7.03 -5.41
CA GLN A 48 2.04 -7.27 -6.83
C GLN A 48 1.68 -6.07 -7.72
N CYS A 49 0.62 -5.33 -7.39
CA CYS A 49 0.26 -4.13 -8.15
C CYS A 49 1.28 -3.00 -7.93
N LEU A 50 1.72 -2.79 -6.69
CA LEU A 50 2.67 -1.74 -6.33
C LEU A 50 4.10 -2.06 -6.81
N THR A 51 4.55 -3.30 -6.68
CA THR A 51 5.88 -3.75 -7.14
C THR A 51 6.04 -3.56 -8.64
N ARG A 52 4.99 -3.83 -9.44
CA ARG A 52 5.00 -3.56 -10.89
C ARG A 52 5.16 -2.07 -11.24
N LEU A 53 4.88 -1.18 -10.29
CA LEU A 53 5.01 0.27 -10.42
C LEU A 53 6.25 0.80 -9.68
N GLY A 54 7.16 -0.08 -9.24
CA GLY A 54 8.39 0.29 -8.56
C GLY A 54 8.21 0.74 -7.11
N VAL A 55 7.06 0.44 -6.49
CA VAL A 55 6.80 0.75 -5.07
C VAL A 55 6.74 -0.55 -4.28
N ASN A 56 7.64 -0.71 -3.31
CA ASN A 56 7.56 -1.81 -2.35
C ASN A 56 6.80 -1.36 -1.10
N LEU A 57 5.78 -2.12 -0.71
CA LEU A 57 4.95 -1.80 0.44
C LEU A 57 5.69 -2.00 1.77
N ALA A 58 6.61 -2.97 1.83
CA ALA A 58 7.40 -3.28 3.02
C ALA A 58 8.32 -2.12 3.41
N ASP A 59 8.92 -1.44 2.43
CA ASP A 59 9.82 -0.29 2.64
C ASP A 59 9.11 0.90 3.33
N LEU A 60 7.78 0.96 3.24
CA LEU A 60 6.96 2.03 3.80
C LEU A 60 6.45 1.76 5.22
N ASP A 61 6.61 0.52 5.70
CA ASP A 61 6.26 0.11 7.06
C ASP A 61 7.44 0.16 8.02
N GLN A 62 8.64 0.40 7.50
CA GLN A 62 9.82 0.60 8.32
C GLN A 62 9.73 2.00 8.98
N PRO A 63 9.80 2.11 10.31
CA PRO A 63 9.95 3.41 10.93
C PRO A 63 11.22 4.03 10.34
N LEU A 64 11.12 5.29 9.89
CA LEU A 64 12.27 6.10 9.53
C LEU A 64 13.33 5.86 10.60
N ALA A 65 14.40 5.15 10.25
CA ALA A 65 15.56 5.01 11.11
C ALA A 65 16.23 6.39 11.17
N ILE A 66 15.66 7.29 11.97
CA ILE A 66 16.35 8.47 12.44
C ILE A 66 17.39 7.94 13.42
N GLY A 67 18.61 7.73 12.93
CA GLY A 67 19.79 7.51 13.75
C GLY A 67 19.99 6.09 14.27
N THR A 68 20.73 5.29 13.50
CA THR A 68 21.81 4.50 14.08
C THR A 68 23.07 4.79 13.28
N ALA A 69 23.81 5.80 13.74
CA ALA A 69 25.25 5.71 13.68
C ALA A 69 25.63 4.39 14.36
N HIS A 70 26.28 3.49 13.63
CA HIS A 70 27.14 2.48 14.22
C HIS A 70 28.51 2.69 13.60
N GLN A 71 29.46 2.87 14.51
CA GLN A 71 30.89 3.00 14.27
C GLN A 71 31.45 1.75 13.61
#